data_AF-A0A7C3JN80-F1
#
_entry.id   AF-A0A7C3JN80-F1
#
_cell.length_a   1.000
_cell.length_b   1.000
_cell.length_c   1.000
_cell.angle_alpha   90.00
_cell.angle_beta   90.00
_cell.angle_gamma   90.00
#
_symmetry.space_group_name_H-M   'P 1'
#
loop_
_entity.id
_entity.type
_entity.pdbx_description
1 polymer ?
#
loop_
_entity_poly.entity_id
_entity_poly.type
_entity_poly.pdbx_seq_one_letter_code
_entity_poly.pdbx_strand_id
1 'polypeptide(L)' 'MPDHVPQVGAPDPELKTSPILDEDEDELSLDAELETGVCYFNSVAYPIGQYVRSGSELLHCERRGVWVRKGEMRPE' A
#
# COMPACT_ATOMS: atom_id res chain seq x y z
N MET A 1 -5.69 -21.40 -2.49
CA MET A 1 -4.77 -20.41 -3.07
C MET A 1 -5.55 -19.11 -3.13
N PRO A 2 -5.34 -18.11 -2.26
CA PRO A 2 -5.98 -16.83 -2.48
C PRO A 2 -5.08 -16.05 -3.46
N ASP A 3 -5.07 -16.49 -4.71
CA ASP A 3 -4.14 -16.05 -5.78
C ASP A 3 -4.56 -14.74 -6.45
N HIS A 4 -5.40 -13.94 -5.79
CA HIS A 4 -5.92 -12.70 -6.36
C HIS A 4 -5.66 -11.55 -5.41
N VAL A 5 -4.44 -11.03 -5.47
CA VAL A 5 -4.14 -9.70 -4.92
C VAL A 5 -5.08 -8.69 -5.61
N PRO A 6 -5.87 -7.89 -4.86
CA PRO A 6 -6.80 -6.93 -5.45
C PRO A 6 -6.07 -5.93 -6.34
N GLN A 7 -6.49 -5.81 -7.61
CA GLN A 7 -5.96 -4.79 -8.51
C GLN A 7 -6.70 -3.48 -8.27
N VAL A 8 -6.00 -2.50 -7.70
CA VAL A 8 -6.56 -1.21 -7.25
C VAL A 8 -6.34 -0.08 -8.25
N GLY A 9 -5.61 -0.34 -9.35
CA GLY A 9 -5.32 0.67 -10.37
C GLY A 9 -4.27 1.68 -9.87
N ALA A 10 -4.20 2.84 -10.53
CA ALA A 10 -3.32 3.93 -10.11
C ALA A 10 -3.92 4.72 -8.93
N PRO A 11 -3.09 5.34 -8.09
CA PRO A 11 -3.57 6.27 -7.07
C PRO A 11 -4.22 7.49 -7.73
N ASP A 12 -5.44 7.81 -7.30
CA ASP A 12 -6.20 8.98 -7.74
C ASP A 12 -5.83 10.19 -6.85
N PRO A 13 -5.38 11.32 -7.44
CA PRO A 13 -4.95 12.50 -6.68
C PRO A 13 -6.10 13.19 -5.91
N GLU A 14 -7.36 12.96 -6.26
CA GLU A 14 -8.52 13.52 -5.57
C GLU A 14 -9.01 12.63 -4.41
N LEU A 15 -8.54 11.37 -4.34
CA LEU A 15 -8.95 10.40 -3.32
C LEU A 15 -7.89 10.21 -2.23
N LYS A 16 -8.34 9.76 -1.06
CA LYS A 16 -7.44 9.51 0.08
C LYS A 16 -6.62 8.25 -0.16
N THR A 17 -5.34 8.42 -0.43
CA THR A 17 -4.36 7.33 -0.50
C THR A 17 -3.28 7.56 0.55
N SER A 18 -3.05 6.55 1.39
CA SER A 18 -1.94 6.51 2.35
C SER A 18 -0.61 6.67 1.63
N PRO A 19 0.41 7.22 2.28
CA PRO A 19 1.74 7.36 1.68
C PRO A 19 2.28 6.00 1.22
N ILE A 20 2.89 6.01 0.05
CA ILE A 20 3.55 4.84 -0.57
C ILE A 20 5.05 5.07 -0.44
N LEU A 21 5.75 4.14 0.22
CA LEU A 21 7.18 4.14 0.46
C LEU A 21 7.83 2.99 -0.32
N ASP A 22 9.06 3.21 -0.75
CA ASP A 22 9.91 2.13 -1.25
C ASP A 22 10.54 1.35 -0.10
N GLU A 23 10.91 0.09 -0.33
CA GLU A 23 11.51 -0.81 0.68
C GLU A 23 12.78 -0.24 1.34
N ASP A 24 13.43 0.72 0.69
CA ASP A 24 14.65 1.37 1.16
C ASP A 24 14.37 2.63 2.01
N GLU A 25 13.14 3.14 2.00
CA GLU A 25 12.73 4.36 2.74
C GLU A 25 12.02 4.05 4.08
N ASP A 26 11.90 2.76 4.43
CA ASP A 26 11.19 2.20 5.59
C ASP A 26 11.62 2.78 6.97
N GLU A 27 12.80 3.39 7.08
CA GLU A 27 13.35 3.87 8.36
C GLU A 27 13.20 5.38 8.61
N LEU A 28 12.77 6.18 7.62
CA LEU A 28 12.65 7.63 7.79
C LEU A 28 11.35 8.01 8.51
N SER A 29 11.33 7.76 9.82
CA SER A 29 10.70 8.59 10.86
C SER A 29 9.43 9.35 10.45
N LEU A 30 8.42 8.67 9.90
CA LEU A 30 7.08 9.24 9.75
C LEU A 30 6.45 9.35 11.14
N ASP A 31 6.82 10.38 11.88
CA ASP A 31 6.22 10.83 13.15
C ASP A 31 4.79 11.36 12.90
N ALA A 32 4.04 10.67 12.05
CA ALA A 32 2.67 10.98 11.73
C ALA A 32 1.83 9.94 12.45
N GLU A 33 1.18 10.39 13.52
CA GLU A 33 -0.13 10.07 14.15
C GLU A 33 -1.14 9.12 13.42
N LEU A 34 -0.70 8.28 12.50
CA LEU A 34 -1.47 7.24 11.82
C LEU A 34 -1.39 5.96 12.66
N GLU A 35 -1.97 6.01 13.86
CA GLU A 35 -2.53 4.83 14.54
C GLU A 35 -3.80 4.34 13.82
N THR A 36 -3.97 4.66 12.55
CA THR A 36 -4.99 4.01 11.73
C THR A 36 -4.46 2.61 11.45
N GLY A 37 -5.01 1.60 12.13
CA GLY A 37 -4.70 0.19 11.90
C GLY A 37 -5.09 -0.34 10.51
N VAL A 38 -5.12 0.53 9.50
CA VAL A 38 -5.47 0.32 8.10
C VAL A 38 -4.68 1.27 7.20
N CYS A 39 -4.39 0.85 5.97
CA CYS A 39 -3.90 1.70 4.89
C CYS A 39 -5.05 2.12 3.98
N TYR A 40 -5.08 3.36 3.53
CA TYR A 40 -6.07 3.83 2.57
C TYR A 40 -5.51 3.78 1.16
N PHE A 41 -6.29 3.32 0.18
CA PHE A 41 -5.96 3.45 -1.24
C PHE A 41 -7.22 3.87 -1.97
N ASN A 42 -7.21 5.02 -2.64
CA ASN A 42 -8.38 5.59 -3.32
C ASN A 42 -9.64 5.64 -2.43
N SER A 43 -9.48 6.06 -1.18
CA SER A 43 -10.51 6.10 -0.12
C SER A 43 -11.02 4.74 0.39
N VAL A 44 -10.43 3.62 -0.07
CA VAL A 44 -10.73 2.27 0.43
C VAL A 44 -9.74 1.91 1.54
N ALA A 45 -10.24 1.42 2.67
CA ALA A 45 -9.42 0.98 3.79
C ALA A 45 -9.03 -0.50 3.66
N TYR A 46 -7.74 -0.79 3.82
CA TYR A 46 -7.16 -2.12 3.80
C TYR A 46 -6.49 -2.42 5.13
N PRO A 47 -6.67 -3.62 5.73
CA PRO A 47 -6.07 -3.97 7.00
C PRO A 47 -4.54 -4.13 6.87
N ILE A 48 -3.83 -3.91 7.98
CA ILE A 48 -2.38 -4.20 8.04
C ILE A 48 -2.11 -5.66 7.67
N GLY A 49 -1.09 -5.89 6.85
CA GLY A 49 -0.73 -7.20 6.29
C GLY A 49 -1.41 -7.50 4.95
N GLN A 50 -2.30 -6.64 4.47
CA GLN A 50 -2.96 -6.81 3.18
C GLN A 50 -2.06 -6.36 2.03
N TYR A 51 -2.05 -7.15 0.96
CA TYR A 51 -1.40 -6.81 -0.29
C TYR A 51 -2.42 -6.29 -1.30
N VAL A 52 -2.03 -5.29 -2.09
CA VAL A 52 -2.79 -4.76 -3.24
C VAL A 52 -1.86 -4.55 -4.43
N ARG A 53 -2.41 -4.60 -5.64
CA ARG A 53 -1.66 -4.40 -6.88
C ARG A 53 -2.05 -3.08 -7.54
N SER A 54 -1.12 -2.15 -7.57
CA SER A 54 -1.24 -0.86 -8.25
C SER A 54 -0.54 -0.93 -9.59
N GLY A 55 -1.29 -1.23 -10.67
CA GLY A 55 -0.70 -1.46 -11.98
C GLY A 55 0.20 -2.71 -12.01
N SER A 56 1.50 -2.53 -12.20
CA SER A 56 2.54 -3.57 -12.14
C SER A 56 3.19 -3.71 -10.76
N GLU A 57 2.91 -2.79 -9.84
CA GLU A 57 3.58 -2.70 -8.54
C GLU A 57 2.75 -3.42 -7.46
N LEU A 58 3.44 -4.17 -6.60
CA LEU A 58 2.86 -4.81 -5.43
C LEU A 58 3.07 -3.92 -4.21
N LEU A 59 1.97 -3.50 -3.60
CA LEU A 59 1.98 -2.71 -2.38
C LEU A 59 1.56 -3.59 -1.20
N HIS A 60 2.29 -3.49 -0.09
CA HIS A 60 2.00 -4.16 1.17
C HIS A 60 1.62 -3.13 2.22
N CYS A 61 0.48 -3.32 2.87
CA CYS A 61 0.06 -2.47 3.97
C CYS A 61 0.84 -2.83 5.23
N GLU A 62 1.83 -2.02 5.60
CA GLU A 62 2.66 -2.24 6.78
C GLU A 62 2.10 -1.52 8.01
N ARG A 63 2.60 -1.91 9.19
CA ARG A 63 2.22 -1.28 10.45
C ARG A 63 2.45 0.23 10.34
N ARG A 64 1.50 1.03 10.87
CA ARG A 64 1.38 2.51 10.74
C ARG A 64 0.54 3.01 9.56
N GLY A 65 -0.12 2.11 8.83
CA GLY A 65 -1.08 2.50 7.79
C GLY A 65 -0.41 3.07 6.53
N VAL A 66 0.82 2.63 6.25
CA VAL A 66 1.63 3.03 5.09
C VAL A 66 1.72 1.88 4.08
N TRP A 67 1.77 2.24 2.79
CA TRP A 67 1.99 1.26 1.73
C TRP A 67 3.48 1.12 1.47
N VAL A 68 4.00 -0.10 1.48
CA VAL A 68 5.39 -0.39 1.12
C VAL A 68 5.42 -1.15 -0.19
N ARG A 69 6.18 -0.65 -1.16
CA ARG A 69 6.32 -1.25 -2.48
C ARG A 69 7.26 -2.46 -2.40
N LYS A 70 6.71 -3.67 -2.44
CA LYS A 70 7.46 -4.95 -2.37
C LYS A 70 8.03 -5.43 -3.72
N GLY A 71 8.03 -4.56 -4.73
CA GLY A 71 8.50 -4.86 -6.07
C GLY A 71 7.41 -4.99 -7.14
N GLU A 72 7.84 -5.36 -8.35
CA GLU A 72 6.99 -5.54 -9.53
C GLU A 72 6.54 -7.01 -9.66
N MET A 73 5.22 -7.24 -9.77
CA MET A 73 4.72 -8.57 -10.09
C MET A 73 4.77 -8.71 -11.61
N ARG A 74 5.85 -9.32 -12.13
CA ARG A 74 5.99 -9.60 -13.56
C ARG A 74 4.90 -10.60 -13.98
N PRO A 75 4.05 -10.29 -14.96
CA PRO A 75 3.22 -11.32 -15.57
C PRO A 75 4.14 -12.26 -16.37
N GLU A 76 4.07 -13.57 -16.10
CA GLU A 76 4.67 -14.60 -16.98
C GLU A 76 3.97 -14.68 -18.33
#